data_AF-A0A183ARL8-F1
#
_entry.id   AF-A0A183ARL8-F1
#
_cell.length_a   1.000
_cell.length_b   1.000
_cell.length_c   1.000
_cell.angle_alpha   90.00
_cell.angle_beta   90.00
_cell.angle_gamma   90.00
#
_symmetry.space_group_name_H-M   'P 1'
#
loop_
_entity.id
_entity.type
_entity.pdbx_description
1 polymer ?
#
loop_
_entity_poly.entity_id
_entity_poly.type
_entity_poly.pdbx_seq_one_letter_code
_entity_poly.pdbx_strand_id
1 'polypeptide(L)' 'MAPRQTVAEVEKGYRLPNPSSSGHRCPDDLYNLMLKCWDARPENRPTFRSLNDVLEHWSSHTETQYLDN' A
#
# COMPACT_ATOMS: atom_id res chain seq x y z
N MET A 1 -0.86 -4.00 20.88
CA MET A 1 0.33 -4.82 20.58
C MET A 1 1.54 -4.10 21.14
N ALA A 2 2.37 -4.75 21.95
CA ALA A 2 3.61 -4.13 22.43
C ALA A 2 4.64 -4.04 21.27
N PRO A 3 5.55 -3.04 21.25
CA PRO A 3 6.49 -2.84 20.13
C PRO A 3 7.29 -4.09 19.75
N ARG A 4 7.75 -4.86 20.74
CA ARG A 4 8.49 -6.11 20.52
C ARG A 4 7.63 -7.21 19.88
N GLN A 5 6.34 -7.23 20.16
CA GLN A 5 5.41 -8.18 19.53
C GLN A 5 5.20 -7.81 18.05
N THR A 6 5.11 -6.52 17.73
CA THR A 6 4.96 -6.04 16.35
C THR A 6 6.15 -6.45 15.48
N VAL A 7 7.38 -6.29 15.98
CA VAL A 7 8.59 -6.72 15.25
C VAL A 7 8.56 -8.22 14.97
N ALA A 8 8.27 -9.04 15.98
CA ALA A 8 8.25 -10.49 15.83
C ALA A 8 7.20 -10.97 14.81
N GLU A 9 6.02 -10.36 14.76
CA GLU A 9 4.99 -10.72 13.78
C GLU A 9 5.40 -10.30 12.36
N VAL A 10 5.97 -9.10 12.19
CA VAL A 10 6.49 -8.63 10.90
C VAL A 10 7.59 -9.55 10.36
N GLU A 11 8.49 -10.03 11.23
CA GLU A 11 9.54 -10.99 10.88
C GLU A 11 8.97 -12.35 10.44
N LYS A 12 7.84 -12.79 11.01
CA LYS A 12 7.10 -13.99 10.55
C LYS A 12 6.35 -13.78 9.24
N GLY A 13 6.35 -12.57 8.69
CA GLY A 13 5.66 -12.23 7.45
C GLY A 13 4.27 -11.65 7.63
N TYR A 14 3.80 -11.42 8.87
CA TYR A 14 2.53 -10.75 9.10
C TYR A 14 2.57 -9.33 8.53
N ARG A 15 1.50 -8.94 7.84
CA ARG A 15 1.22 -7.57 7.41
C ARG A 15 -0.21 -7.22 7.82
N LEU A 16 -0.46 -5.93 8.06
CA LEU A 16 -1.80 -5.46 8.37
C LEU A 16 -2.76 -5.82 7.22
N PRO A 17 -4.01 -6.23 7.51
CA PRO A 17 -4.99 -6.51 6.47
C PRO A 17 -5.34 -5.25 5.68
N ASN A 18 -5.93 -5.43 4.49
CA ASN A 18 -6.42 -4.31 3.70
C ASN A 18 -7.40 -3.47 4.55
N PRO A 19 -7.18 -2.15 4.74
CA PRO A 19 -8.07 -1.27 5.52
C PRO A 19 -9.54 -1.28 5.08
N SER A 20 -9.84 -1.75 3.86
CA SER A 20 -11.20 -2.05 3.40
C SER A 20 -11.94 -3.03 4.31
N SER A 21 -11.25 -3.96 4.98
CA SER A 21 -11.88 -4.87 5.95
C SER A 21 -12.31 -4.17 7.24
N SER A 22 -11.80 -2.97 7.53
CA SER A 22 -12.15 -2.17 8.71
C SER A 22 -12.92 -0.90 8.37
N GLY A 23 -13.52 -0.81 7.16
CA GLY A 23 -14.42 0.27 6.77
C GLY A 23 -13.77 1.48 6.10
N HIS A 24 -12.48 1.44 5.77
CA HIS A 24 -11.82 2.52 5.00
C HIS A 24 -11.81 2.20 3.51
N ARG A 25 -11.92 3.21 2.63
CA ARG A 25 -11.70 2.95 1.19
C ARG A 25 -10.21 2.71 0.94
N CYS A 26 -9.86 1.49 0.53
CA CYS A 26 -8.52 1.16 0.08
C CYS A 26 -8.61 0.18 -1.11
N PRO A 27 -8.44 0.68 -2.35
CA PRO A 27 -8.44 -0.17 -3.54
C PRO A 27 -7.35 -1.24 -3.47
N ASP A 28 -7.63 -2.40 -4.03
CA ASP A 28 -6.71 -3.54 -3.99
C ASP A 28 -5.34 -3.21 -4.59
N ASP A 29 -5.29 -2.41 -5.65
CA ASP A 29 -4.02 -2.00 -6.26
C ASP A 29 -3.15 -1.14 -5.34
N LEU A 30 -3.76 -0.27 -4.54
CA LEU A 30 -3.03 0.51 -3.53
C LEU A 30 -2.53 -0.40 -2.41
N TYR A 31 -3.35 -1.35 -1.97
CA TYR A 31 -2.93 -2.31 -0.95
C TYR A 31 -1.82 -3.24 -1.47
N ASN A 32 -1.89 -3.68 -2.72
CA ASN A 32 -0.84 -4.43 -3.40
C ASN A 32 0.46 -3.61 -3.49
N LEU A 33 0.38 -2.30 -3.71
CA LEU A 33 1.55 -1.42 -3.64
C LEU A 33 2.15 -1.37 -2.22
N MET A 34 1.31 -1.27 -1.19
CA MET A 34 1.78 -1.35 0.21
C MET A 34 2.48 -2.68 0.51
N LEU A 35 1.94 -3.81 0.03
CA LEU A 35 2.58 -5.11 0.18
C LEU A 35 3.95 -5.17 -0.50
N LYS A 36 4.12 -4.56 -1.69
CA LYS A 36 5.44 -4.43 -2.35
C LYS A 36 6.42 -3.61 -1.53
N CYS A 37 5.97 -2.51 -0.92
CA CYS A 37 6.79 -1.70 -0.01
C CYS A 37 7.24 -2.49 1.23
N TRP A 38 6.40 -3.42 1.69
CA TRP A 38 6.66 -4.25 2.87
C TRP A 38 7.27 -5.62 2.55
N ASP A 39 7.88 -5.80 1.37
CA ASP A 39 8.57 -7.05 1.04
C ASP A 39 9.66 -7.36 2.09
N ALA A 40 9.74 -8.63 2.48
CA ALA A 40 10.73 -9.13 3.43
C ALA A 40 12.17 -8.90 2.92
N ARG A 41 12.37 -9.03 1.61
CA ARG A 41 13.65 -8.78 0.93
C ARG A 41 13.74 -7.31 0.53
N PRO A 42 14.67 -6.53 1.11
CA PRO A 42 14.81 -5.10 0.80
C PRO A 42 15.00 -4.80 -0.68
N GLU A 43 15.68 -5.69 -1.42
CA GLU A 43 15.97 -5.56 -2.85
C GLU A 43 14.73 -5.65 -3.75
N ASN A 44 13.61 -6.22 -3.28
CA ASN A 44 12.36 -6.26 -4.04
C ASN A 44 11.51 -5.01 -3.82
N ARG A 45 11.84 -4.17 -2.82
CA ARG A 45 11.04 -2.99 -2.50
C ARG A 45 11.20 -1.98 -3.62
N PRO A 46 10.10 -1.33 -4.05
CA PRO A 46 10.17 -0.30 -5.07
C PRO A 46 11.00 0.89 -4.58
N THR A 47 11.69 1.54 -5.50
CA THR A 47 12.36 2.81 -5.20
C THR A 47 11.32 3.91 -5.01
N PHE A 48 11.69 4.98 -4.30
CA PHE A 48 10.81 6.16 -4.19
C PHE A 48 10.45 6.76 -5.55
N ARG A 49 11.35 6.71 -6.54
CA ARG A 49 11.04 7.12 -7.91
C ARG A 49 9.92 6.28 -8.51
N SER A 50 10.05 4.95 -8.46
CA SER A 50 9.02 4.03 -8.95
C SER A 50 7.69 4.19 -8.21
N LEU A 51 7.73 4.45 -6.89
CA LEU A 51 6.52 4.74 -6.12
C LEU A 51 5.84 6.02 -6.58
N ASN A 52 6.61 7.09 -6.80
CA ASN A 52 6.06 8.35 -7.29
C ASN A 52 5.41 8.17 -8.67
N ASP A 53 6.12 7.54 -9.60
CA ASP A 53 5.60 7.28 -10.94
C ASP A 53 4.26 6.51 -10.86
N VAL A 54 4.17 5.45 -10.07
CA VAL A 54 2.92 4.68 -9.91
C VAL A 54 1.78 5.53 -9.34
N LEU A 55 2.05 6.35 -8.32
CA LEU A 55 1.04 7.15 -7.64
C LEU A 55 0.55 8.35 -8.48
N GLU A 56 1.41 8.93 -9.31
CA GLU A 56 1.02 9.98 -10.26
C GLU A 56 0.01 9.45 -11.29
N HIS A 57 0.25 8.27 -11.86
CA HIS A 57 -0.67 7.64 -12.82
C HIS A 57 -1.98 7.12 -12.18
N TRP A 58 -1.96 6.88 -10.87
CA TRP A 58 -3.16 6.48 -10.13
C TRP A 58 -4.14 7.65 -9.97
N SER A 59 -3.62 8.88 -9.77
CA SER A 59 -4.42 10.09 -9.54
C SER A 59 -5.24 10.52 -10.76
N SER A 60 -4.75 10.24 -11.98
CA SER A 60 -5.46 10.53 -13.24
C SER A 60 -6.81 9.83 -13.42
N HIS A 61 -7.14 8.82 -12.60
CA HIS A 61 -8.45 8.15 -12.60
C HIS A 61 -9.47 8.76 -11.62
N THR A 62 -9.06 9.73 -10.80
CA THR A 62 -9.96 10.40 -9.83
C THR A 62 -10.47 11.76 -10.29
N GLU A 63 -9.88 12.33 -11.36
CA GLU A 63 -10.17 13.68 -11.83
C GLU A 63 -11.28 13.72 -12.91
N THR A 64 -11.54 12.61 -13.60
CA THR A 64 -12.61 12.51 -14.61
C THR A 64 -14.02 12.51 -14.02
N GLN A 65 -14.20 12.26 -12.72
CA GLN A 65 -15.54 12.25 -12.09
C GLN A 65 -16.12 13.66 -11.87
N TYR A 66 -15.33 14.74 -12.01
CA TYR A 66 -15.79 16.11 -11.78
C TYR A 66 -16.17 16.86 -13.07
N LEU A 67 -15.82 16.35 -14.24
CA LEU A 67 -16.02 17.02 -15.52
C LEU A 67 -17.26 16.54 -16.30
N ASP A 68 -17.99 15.55 -15.76
CA ASP A 68 -19.20 14.97 -16.36
C ASP A 68 -20.52 15.44 -15.69
N ASN A 69 -20.53 16.58 -14.98
CA ASN A 69 -21.75 17.15 -14.39
C ASN A 69 -21.92 18.64 -14.65
#